data_AF-A0A959YW52-F1
#
_entry.id   AF-A0A959YW52-F1
#
_cell.length_a   1.000
_cell.length_b   1.000
_cell.length_c   1.000
_cell.angle_alpha   90.00
_cell.angle_beta   90.00
_cell.angle_gamma   90.00
#
_symmetry.space_group_name_H-M   'P 1'
#
loop_
_entity.id
_entity.type
_entity.pdbx_description
1 polymer ?
#
loop_
_entity_poly.entity_id
_entity_poly.type
_entity_poly.pdbx_seq_one_letter_code
_entity_poly.pdbx_strand_id
1 'polypeptide(L)'
;MARRTELRRIHFTGTCSGKYHATRNPRLSRPLHEEVYDLTITEFEGRNCEVITEREHEAFTHDLSAEEVTGALCEWEGQLYRMQLAEVRVATAEGPEGVSKEGQDSFGQFHGTFTAVVMVPYEVFVPEADPEPLDVEDDDEPRTWTGTGPLNRVEVPVAPTWSDGCATGGCWEAVGWLLTILFWLVAAIALIGLIGVAPLVLLVLLVALLLSGGGILGGAGEAIGRVLGGILQFLLGLLAVGVLLSVLAGLFSFLKERPDERLRERTEQQELETQEDQLVVGEDTLIRHHLRWQDHGGQWHSMNWEVFRSHMRASLNHLDSIARHLPSEEDWRQLYGHLARTDSLHLSRLVSAARELGTREGLDRNQLAHALTTCVQSIPYSWVLEEPCPNGEGREWDGHPCKGEMPFGLNPPAGFVGDLRGDCDTRVLLLHAVLEELGYDVAVMLSQRYRHAMLGIVLPGRGSSLMHGGQRYYFYETTSRGFRLGYIHPQNADLRYWRLLKLDRDNPNFDNPSPWNSSRPSTTAS
;
A
#
# COMPACT_ATOMS: atom_id res chain seq x y z
N MET A 1 26.60 -12.06 15.32
CA MET A 1 25.54 -12.91 15.93
C MET A 1 24.31 -12.05 16.12
N ALA A 2 23.37 -12.05 15.17
CA ALA A 2 22.07 -11.41 15.35
C ALA A 2 21.17 -12.39 16.12
N ARG A 3 20.62 -11.97 17.27
CA ARG A 3 19.63 -12.75 18.01
C ARG A 3 18.34 -12.79 17.19
N ARG A 4 17.85 -14.00 16.88
CA ARG A 4 16.46 -14.22 16.46
C ARG A 4 15.56 -13.66 17.56
N THR A 5 14.72 -12.70 17.23
CA THR A 5 13.59 -12.32 18.09
C THR A 5 12.57 -13.45 17.96
N GLU A 6 12.56 -14.38 18.92
CA GLU A 6 11.51 -15.39 18.99
C GLU A 6 10.18 -14.70 19.32
N LEU A 7 9.17 -14.96 18.49
CA LEU A 7 7.79 -14.54 18.74
C LEU A 7 7.34 -15.16 20.06
N ARG A 8 7.02 -14.34 21.06
CA ARG A 8 6.47 -14.83 22.32
C ARG A 8 4.99 -15.17 22.10
N ARG A 9 4.66 -16.45 22.29
CA ARG A 9 3.29 -16.97 22.32
C ARG A 9 2.77 -16.82 23.75
N ILE A 10 1.64 -16.16 23.92
CA ILE A 10 0.96 -16.06 25.23
C ILE A 10 -0.37 -16.79 25.09
N HIS A 11 -0.61 -17.77 25.95
CA HIS A 11 -1.85 -18.53 25.99
C HIS A 11 -2.77 -17.91 27.04
N PHE A 12 -4.06 -17.83 26.74
CA PHE A 12 -5.06 -17.30 27.66
C PHE A 12 -6.37 -18.07 27.55
N THR A 13 -7.17 -17.99 28.61
CA THR A 13 -8.54 -18.49 28.69
C THR A 13 -9.49 -17.35 29.02
N GLY A 14 -10.77 -17.45 28.69
CA GLY A 14 -11.78 -16.46 29.08
C GLY A 14 -13.20 -16.92 28.80
N THR A 15 -14.17 -16.07 29.09
CA THR A 15 -15.56 -16.26 28.62
C THR A 15 -15.73 -15.62 27.25
N CYS A 16 -16.56 -16.18 26.38
CA CYS A 16 -16.82 -15.63 25.06
C CYS A 16 -18.30 -15.63 24.71
N SER A 17 -18.69 -14.68 23.89
CA SER A 17 -19.94 -14.67 23.14
C SER A 17 -19.66 -14.44 21.67
N GLY A 18 -20.55 -14.86 20.79
CA GLY A 18 -20.34 -14.65 19.36
C GLY A 18 -21.49 -15.14 18.51
N LYS A 19 -21.37 -14.88 17.20
CA LYS A 19 -22.27 -15.42 16.18
C LYS A 19 -21.54 -16.47 15.37
N TYR A 20 -22.27 -17.49 14.96
CA TYR A 20 -21.75 -18.51 14.09
C TYR A 20 -22.67 -18.75 12.90
N HIS A 21 -22.06 -19.23 11.82
CA HIS A 21 -22.69 -19.78 10.63
C HIS A 21 -22.33 -21.26 10.55
N ALA A 22 -23.33 -22.13 10.58
CA ALA A 22 -23.16 -23.57 10.52
C ALA A 22 -23.80 -24.13 9.25
N THR A 23 -23.01 -24.76 8.39
CA THR A 23 -23.48 -25.43 7.18
C THR A 23 -23.50 -26.93 7.42
N ARG A 24 -24.63 -27.60 7.15
CA ARG A 24 -24.72 -29.05 7.31
C ARG A 24 -23.69 -29.74 6.42
N ASN A 25 -22.84 -30.61 6.99
CA ASN A 25 -21.84 -31.36 6.23
C ASN A 25 -22.42 -32.74 5.82
N PRO A 26 -22.84 -32.92 4.56
CA PRO A 26 -23.48 -34.16 4.12
C PRO A 26 -22.50 -35.34 3.98
N ARG A 27 -21.17 -35.10 4.07
CA ARG A 27 -20.13 -36.11 3.88
C ARG A 27 -19.70 -36.79 5.18
N LEU A 28 -20.09 -36.26 6.33
CA LEU A 28 -19.70 -36.73 7.67
C LEU A 28 -20.94 -37.12 8.48
N SER A 29 -21.81 -37.99 7.94
CA SER A 29 -22.90 -38.56 8.74
C SER A 29 -22.36 -39.69 9.63
N ARG A 30 -22.42 -39.51 10.95
CA ARG A 30 -22.09 -40.58 11.91
C ARG A 30 -23.30 -41.50 12.13
N PRO A 31 -23.11 -42.73 12.66
CA PRO A 31 -24.23 -43.65 12.89
C PRO A 31 -25.18 -43.10 13.96
N LEU A 32 -26.48 -43.13 13.66
CA LEU A 32 -27.63 -42.82 14.53
C LEU A 32 -27.73 -41.36 15.05
N HIS A 33 -28.53 -40.57 14.31
CA HIS A 33 -29.13 -39.29 14.70
C HIS A 33 -28.21 -38.07 14.94
N GLU A 34 -26.91 -38.17 14.71
CA GLU A 34 -26.02 -37.01 14.76
C GLU A 34 -25.84 -36.38 13.36
N GLU A 35 -26.34 -35.15 13.20
CA GLU A 35 -26.02 -34.30 12.06
C GLU A 35 -24.74 -33.51 12.36
N VAL A 36 -23.75 -33.61 11.47
CA VAL A 36 -22.49 -32.87 11.58
C VAL A 36 -22.58 -31.59 10.76
N TYR A 37 -22.16 -30.48 11.36
CA TYR A 37 -22.17 -29.16 10.74
C TYR A 37 -20.73 -28.63 10.68
N ASP A 38 -20.36 -28.01 9.56
CA ASP A 38 -19.15 -27.19 9.46
C ASP A 38 -19.49 -25.80 10.02
N LEU A 39 -18.84 -25.39 11.10
CA LEU A 39 -19.15 -24.14 11.81
C LEU A 39 -18.07 -23.10 11.56
N THR A 40 -18.49 -21.91 11.17
CA THR A 40 -17.67 -20.71 10.99
C THR A 40 -18.12 -19.64 11.98
N ILE A 41 -17.19 -19.13 12.81
CA ILE A 41 -17.47 -18.02 13.71
C ILE A 41 -17.42 -16.71 12.90
N THR A 42 -18.50 -15.94 12.89
CA THR A 42 -18.60 -14.68 12.15
C THR A 42 -18.36 -13.46 13.02
N GLU A 43 -18.69 -13.55 14.30
CA GLU A 43 -18.42 -12.51 15.32
C GLU A 43 -17.95 -13.20 16.61
N PHE A 44 -16.96 -12.62 17.28
CA PHE A 44 -16.39 -13.17 18.52
C PHE A 44 -16.01 -12.06 19.49
N GLU A 45 -16.51 -12.14 20.70
CA GLU A 45 -16.19 -11.25 21.81
C GLU A 45 -15.73 -12.09 23.00
N GLY A 46 -14.45 -11.99 23.36
CA GLY A 46 -13.90 -12.60 24.58
C GLY A 46 -13.91 -11.60 25.73
N ARG A 47 -14.17 -12.04 26.96
CA ARG A 47 -14.16 -11.25 28.21
C ARG A 47 -13.48 -12.05 29.32
N ASN A 48 -13.04 -11.36 30.37
CA ASN A 48 -12.39 -11.97 31.55
C ASN A 48 -11.19 -12.87 31.16
N CYS A 49 -10.24 -12.34 30.39
CA CYS A 49 -9.14 -13.14 29.84
C CYS A 49 -8.02 -13.34 30.89
N GLU A 50 -7.68 -14.58 31.20
CA GLU A 50 -6.62 -14.98 32.14
C GLU A 50 -5.50 -15.74 31.43
N VAL A 51 -4.24 -15.47 31.76
CA VAL A 51 -3.09 -16.16 31.17
C VAL A 51 -3.03 -17.60 31.69
N ILE A 52 -2.91 -18.55 30.76
CA ILE A 52 -2.77 -19.98 31.05
C ILE A 52 -1.46 -20.51 30.50
N THR A 53 -1.09 -21.72 30.90
CA THR A 53 0.07 -22.43 30.35
C THR A 53 -0.28 -23.07 29.00
N GLU A 54 0.73 -23.30 28.16
CA GLU A 54 0.59 -24.06 26.90
C GLU A 54 -0.04 -25.44 27.14
N ARG A 55 0.34 -26.11 28.23
CA ARG A 55 -0.21 -27.41 28.62
C ARG A 55 -1.71 -27.35 28.93
N GLU A 56 -2.18 -26.26 29.54
CA GLU A 56 -3.61 -26.04 29.82
C GLU A 56 -4.39 -25.73 28.53
N HIS A 57 -3.80 -24.97 27.61
CA HIS A 57 -4.35 -24.74 26.28
C HIS A 57 -4.48 -26.05 25.47
N GLU A 58 -3.46 -26.90 25.52
CA GLU A 58 -3.47 -28.21 24.84
C GLU A 58 -4.48 -29.19 25.46
N ALA A 59 -4.66 -29.16 26.79
CA ALA A 59 -5.60 -30.00 27.51
C ALA A 59 -7.06 -29.56 27.37
N PHE A 60 -7.32 -28.38 26.79
CA PHE A 60 -8.66 -27.82 26.65
C PHE A 60 -9.49 -28.58 25.59
N THR A 61 -10.55 -29.26 26.04
CA THR A 61 -11.52 -29.96 25.18
C THR A 61 -12.44 -28.95 24.51
N HIS A 62 -12.55 -28.98 23.19
CA HIS A 62 -13.23 -27.97 22.39
C HIS A 62 -14.28 -28.59 21.47
N ASP A 63 -15.42 -27.89 21.35
CA ASP A 63 -16.46 -28.24 20.39
C ASP A 63 -16.29 -27.45 19.08
N LEU A 64 -15.72 -26.24 19.17
CA LEU A 64 -15.50 -25.33 18.04
C LEU A 64 -14.05 -24.86 18.01
N SER A 65 -13.47 -24.79 16.81
CA SER A 65 -12.16 -24.20 16.56
C SER A 65 -12.24 -23.14 15.46
N ALA A 66 -11.46 -22.07 15.63
CA ALA A 66 -11.27 -21.05 14.59
C ALA A 66 -9.78 -20.77 14.43
N GLU A 67 -9.31 -20.76 13.18
CA GLU A 67 -7.88 -20.60 12.87
C GLU A 67 -7.37 -19.20 13.24
N GLU A 68 -8.15 -18.16 12.93
CA GLU A 68 -7.85 -16.77 13.29
C GLU A 68 -9.13 -15.99 13.59
N VAL A 69 -9.11 -15.24 14.69
CA VAL A 69 -10.20 -14.33 15.08
C VAL A 69 -9.62 -12.93 15.27
N THR A 70 -10.02 -12.02 14.38
CA THR A 70 -9.67 -10.60 14.46
C THR A 70 -10.69 -9.84 15.31
N GLY A 71 -10.25 -9.22 16.40
CA GLY A 71 -11.04 -8.21 17.10
C GLY A 71 -11.60 -8.59 18.48
N ALA A 72 -11.08 -9.63 19.14
CA ALA A 72 -11.52 -9.99 20.48
C ALA A 72 -11.17 -8.89 21.49
N LEU A 73 -12.15 -8.49 22.32
CA LEU A 73 -12.00 -7.43 23.33
C LEU A 73 -11.68 -8.02 24.71
N CYS A 74 -10.46 -8.49 24.92
CA CYS A 74 -10.05 -9.05 26.21
C CYS A 74 -9.90 -7.97 27.29
N GLU A 75 -10.63 -8.12 28.39
CA GLU A 75 -10.32 -7.38 29.62
C GLU A 75 -9.19 -8.08 30.37
N TRP A 76 -8.11 -7.34 30.66
CA TRP A 76 -6.97 -7.82 31.44
C TRP A 76 -6.52 -6.71 32.41
N GLU A 77 -6.39 -7.03 33.70
CA GLU A 77 -6.05 -6.06 34.77
C GLU A 77 -6.94 -4.78 34.79
N GLY A 78 -8.21 -4.90 34.41
CA GLY A 78 -9.17 -3.77 34.39
C GLY A 78 -9.01 -2.82 33.18
N GLN A 79 -8.24 -3.21 32.17
CA GLN A 79 -8.15 -2.52 30.88
C GLN A 79 -8.65 -3.42 29.75
N LEU A 80 -9.33 -2.82 28.76
CA LEU A 80 -9.89 -3.52 27.62
C LEU A 80 -8.89 -3.50 26.45
N TYR A 81 -8.50 -4.67 25.95
CA TYR A 81 -7.55 -4.85 24.88
C TYR A 81 -8.23 -5.45 23.66
N ARG A 82 -8.06 -4.83 22.49
CA ARG A 82 -8.41 -5.48 21.22
C ARG A 82 -7.23 -6.34 20.77
N MET A 83 -7.42 -7.65 20.73
CA MET A 83 -6.38 -8.62 20.45
C MET A 83 -6.70 -9.42 19.18
N GLN A 84 -5.66 -9.78 18.42
CA GLN A 84 -5.76 -10.78 17.37
C GLN A 84 -5.48 -12.15 17.99
N LEU A 85 -6.48 -13.03 17.95
CA LEU A 85 -6.39 -14.35 18.54
C LEU A 85 -6.10 -15.39 17.44
N ALA A 86 -5.13 -16.25 17.70
CA ALA A 86 -4.81 -17.42 16.90
C ALA A 86 -5.13 -18.70 17.69
N GLU A 87 -5.38 -19.81 16.99
CA GLU A 87 -5.65 -21.12 17.60
C GLU A 87 -6.80 -21.09 18.62
N VAL A 88 -7.90 -20.41 18.28
CA VAL A 88 -9.04 -20.25 19.21
C VAL A 88 -9.78 -21.58 19.36
N ARG A 89 -9.99 -22.00 20.61
CA ARG A 89 -10.71 -23.22 21.01
C ARG A 89 -11.82 -22.86 21.96
N VAL A 90 -13.08 -23.17 21.64
CA VAL A 90 -14.26 -22.83 22.48
C VAL A 90 -14.85 -24.12 23.08
N ALA A 91 -15.08 -24.12 24.40
CA ALA A 91 -15.72 -25.20 25.15
C ALA A 91 -17.19 -24.85 25.45
N THR A 92 -18.08 -25.69 24.89
CA THR A 92 -19.54 -25.80 25.04
C THR A 92 -20.40 -24.53 25.05
N ALA A 93 -21.36 -24.55 24.12
CA ALA A 93 -22.45 -23.60 23.97
C ALA A 93 -23.60 -23.92 24.93
N GLU A 94 -23.79 -23.07 25.95
CA GLU A 94 -25.10 -22.95 26.58
C GLU A 94 -26.07 -22.32 25.56
N GLY A 95 -26.77 -23.19 24.83
CA GLY A 95 -27.92 -22.90 23.96
C GLY A 95 -27.65 -21.99 22.76
N PRO A 96 -27.88 -22.43 21.51
CA PRO A 96 -27.92 -21.47 20.43
C PRO A 96 -29.22 -20.67 20.57
N GLU A 97 -29.14 -19.53 21.24
CA GLU A 97 -30.24 -18.57 21.25
C GLU A 97 -30.32 -17.92 19.87
N GLY A 98 -31.55 -17.74 19.38
CA GLY A 98 -31.80 -17.09 18.10
C GLY A 98 -31.41 -17.93 16.87
N VAL A 99 -31.58 -19.26 16.89
CA VAL A 99 -31.30 -20.06 15.69
C VAL A 99 -32.26 -19.72 14.56
N SER A 100 -31.75 -19.06 13.52
CA SER A 100 -32.44 -18.92 12.23
C SER A 100 -31.89 -19.94 11.25
N LYS A 101 -32.78 -20.70 10.61
CA LYS A 101 -32.43 -21.65 9.56
C LYS A 101 -32.82 -21.11 8.20
N GLU A 102 -31.90 -21.13 7.26
CA GLU A 102 -32.15 -20.76 5.87
C GLU A 102 -31.55 -21.85 4.97
N GLY A 103 -32.40 -22.73 4.45
CA GLY A 103 -31.94 -23.87 3.66
C GLY A 103 -31.12 -24.89 4.46
N GLN A 104 -29.84 -25.07 4.08
CA GLN A 104 -28.90 -25.98 4.76
C GLN A 104 -28.04 -25.29 5.82
N ASP A 105 -28.24 -23.98 5.99
CA ASP A 105 -27.45 -23.13 6.85
C ASP A 105 -28.23 -22.79 8.12
N SER A 106 -27.51 -22.72 9.24
CA SER A 106 -28.03 -22.34 10.55
C SER A 106 -27.16 -21.25 11.13
N PHE A 107 -27.79 -20.16 11.55
CA PHE A 107 -27.14 -19.05 12.24
C PHE A 107 -27.56 -19.07 13.69
N GLY A 108 -26.66 -18.77 14.61
CA GLY A 108 -27.00 -18.71 16.03
C GLY A 108 -25.98 -17.92 16.83
N GLN A 109 -26.32 -17.63 18.07
CA GLN A 109 -25.38 -17.07 19.04
C GLN A 109 -24.82 -18.17 19.93
N PHE A 110 -23.60 -18.02 20.41
CA PHE A 110 -23.03 -18.92 21.40
C PHE A 110 -22.48 -18.13 22.58
N HIS A 111 -22.51 -18.76 23.75
CA HIS A 111 -21.81 -18.33 24.96
C HIS A 111 -21.02 -19.51 25.48
N GLY A 112 -19.77 -19.30 25.88
CA GLY A 112 -18.92 -20.38 26.37
C GLY A 112 -17.62 -19.89 26.97
N THR A 113 -16.72 -20.82 27.24
CA THR A 113 -15.33 -20.51 27.61
C THR A 113 -14.42 -20.78 26.42
N PHE A 114 -13.33 -20.04 26.28
CA PHE A 114 -12.40 -20.24 25.18
C PHE A 114 -10.96 -20.21 25.65
N THR A 115 -10.06 -20.81 24.87
CA THR A 115 -8.62 -20.60 24.97
C THR A 115 -8.05 -20.17 23.63
N ALA A 116 -6.99 -19.37 23.64
CA ALA A 116 -6.36 -18.89 22.42
C ALA A 116 -4.91 -18.45 22.64
N VAL A 117 -4.22 -18.16 21.54
CA VAL A 117 -2.82 -17.72 21.49
C VAL A 117 -2.75 -16.30 20.93
N VAL A 118 -2.02 -15.42 21.63
CA VAL A 118 -1.67 -14.08 21.14
C VAL A 118 -0.21 -14.07 20.73
N MET A 119 0.05 -13.53 19.54
CA MET A 119 1.38 -13.32 18.99
C MET A 119 1.81 -11.87 19.26
N VAL A 120 2.79 -11.67 20.14
CA VAL A 120 3.33 -10.34 20.52
C VAL A 120 4.19 -9.76 19.38
N PRO A 121 4.15 -8.44 19.08
CA PRO A 121 3.62 -7.34 19.90
C PRO A 121 2.14 -7.02 19.71
N TYR A 122 1.43 -6.80 20.83
CA TYR A 122 0.07 -6.24 20.88
C TYR A 122 0.14 -4.74 21.23
N GLU A 123 -0.81 -3.94 20.73
CA GLU A 123 -0.97 -2.52 21.10
C GLU A 123 -2.04 -2.35 22.20
N VAL A 124 -1.78 -1.44 23.14
CA VAL A 124 -2.68 -1.06 24.24
C VAL A 124 -3.64 0.01 23.73
N PHE A 125 -4.96 -0.24 23.76
CA PHE A 125 -5.95 0.80 23.50
C PHE A 125 -6.47 1.34 24.85
N VAL A 126 -6.36 2.65 25.07
CA VAL A 126 -7.01 3.35 26.18
C VAL A 126 -8.26 4.00 25.61
N PRO A 127 -9.48 3.70 26.10
CA PRO A 127 -10.68 4.33 25.58
C PRO A 127 -10.63 5.83 25.86
N GLU A 128 -10.79 6.65 24.82
CA GLU A 128 -11.08 8.08 24.96
C GLU A 128 -12.39 8.22 25.72
N ALA A 129 -12.36 8.90 26.86
CA ALA A 129 -13.54 9.26 27.61
C ALA A 129 -14.38 10.24 26.78
N ASP A 130 -15.68 9.96 26.65
CA ASP A 130 -16.63 10.87 26.02
C ASP A 130 -16.51 12.27 26.66
N PRO A 131 -16.36 13.35 25.87
CA PRO A 131 -16.36 14.69 26.43
C PRO A 131 -17.76 15.01 26.97
N GLU A 132 -17.84 15.33 28.27
CA GLU A 132 -19.08 15.86 28.86
C GLU A 132 -19.56 17.11 28.11
N PRO A 133 -20.88 17.27 27.92
CA PRO A 133 -21.42 18.41 27.20
C PRO A 133 -21.18 19.70 28.01
N LEU A 134 -20.56 20.69 27.36
CA LEU A 134 -20.45 22.04 27.88
C LEU A 134 -21.82 22.72 27.81
N ASP A 135 -22.41 23.00 28.97
CA ASP A 135 -23.56 23.89 29.11
C ASP A 135 -23.15 25.30 28.66
N VAL A 136 -23.74 25.77 27.56
CA VAL A 136 -23.65 27.16 27.11
C VAL A 136 -24.93 27.85 27.56
N GLU A 137 -24.84 28.66 28.62
CA GLU A 137 -25.88 29.63 28.97
C GLU A 137 -25.82 30.80 27.98
N ASP A 138 -26.94 31.04 27.30
CA ASP A 138 -27.21 32.24 26.51
C ASP A 138 -27.29 33.47 27.44
N ASP A 139 -26.48 34.50 27.16
CA ASP A 139 -26.67 35.84 27.73
C ASP A 139 -26.65 36.87 26.58
N ASP A 140 -27.86 37.18 26.10
CA ASP A 140 -28.20 38.38 25.34
C ASP A 140 -28.11 39.61 26.27
N GLU A 141 -27.21 40.57 26.01
CA GLU A 141 -27.47 42.02 26.13
C GLU A 141 -26.25 42.89 25.71
N PRO A 142 -26.45 44.04 25.03
CA PRO A 142 -25.37 44.92 24.60
C PRO A 142 -24.98 45.92 25.70
N ARG A 143 -23.80 45.78 26.31
CA ARG A 143 -23.29 46.76 27.29
C ARG A 143 -22.46 47.86 26.63
N THR A 144 -22.95 49.08 26.79
CA THR A 144 -22.32 50.36 26.46
C THR A 144 -21.15 50.66 27.40
N TRP A 145 -20.01 51.08 26.83
CA TRP A 145 -18.82 51.45 27.58
C TRP A 145 -18.83 52.95 27.92
N THR A 146 -18.97 53.29 29.20
CA THR A 146 -18.65 54.61 29.77
C THR A 146 -17.89 54.40 31.07
N GLY A 147 -16.62 54.83 31.14
CA GLY A 147 -15.91 54.80 32.43
C GLY A 147 -14.39 54.85 32.32
N THR A 148 -13.88 56.07 32.44
CA THR A 148 -12.47 56.47 32.57
C THR A 148 -11.75 55.83 33.76
N GLY A 149 -10.62 55.19 33.50
CA GLY A 149 -9.63 54.75 34.50
C GLY A 149 -8.22 54.79 33.91
N PRO A 150 -7.18 55.03 34.73
CA PRO A 150 -5.86 55.45 34.24
C PRO A 150 -5.18 54.36 33.43
N LEU A 151 -4.66 54.74 32.26
CA LEU A 151 -3.82 53.91 31.41
C LEU A 151 -2.53 53.55 32.17
N ASN A 152 -2.55 52.43 32.88
CA ASN A 152 -1.32 51.70 33.16
C ASN A 152 -0.81 51.20 31.82
N ARG A 153 0.30 51.81 31.39
CA ARG A 153 1.11 51.41 30.24
C ARG A 153 1.57 49.97 30.48
N VAL A 154 0.82 49.01 29.97
CA VAL A 154 1.34 47.66 29.76
C VAL A 154 2.34 47.76 28.64
N GLU A 155 3.61 47.58 28.98
CA GLU A 155 4.71 47.47 28.02
C GLU A 155 4.39 46.32 27.08
N VAL A 156 4.09 46.67 25.83
CA VAL A 156 4.10 45.73 24.72
C VAL A 156 5.54 45.19 24.63
N PRO A 157 5.78 43.87 24.63
CA PRO A 157 7.10 43.36 24.27
C PRO A 157 7.34 43.76 22.80
N VAL A 158 8.13 44.81 22.64
CA VAL A 158 8.69 45.22 21.36
C VAL A 158 9.45 44.02 20.82
N ALA A 159 9.10 43.58 19.61
CA ALA A 159 9.83 42.56 18.87
C ALA A 159 11.34 42.89 18.92
N PRO A 160 12.23 41.90 19.09
CA PRO A 160 13.65 42.16 19.18
C PRO A 160 14.11 42.86 17.90
N THR A 161 14.43 44.14 18.04
CA THR A 161 15.24 44.86 17.09
C THR A 161 16.61 44.21 17.15
N TRP A 162 16.98 43.53 16.07
CA TRP A 162 18.34 43.09 15.85
C TRP A 162 19.19 44.36 15.73
N SER A 163 19.74 44.78 16.87
CA SER A 163 20.75 45.80 16.93
C SER A 163 22.03 45.26 16.33
N ASP A 164 22.61 46.09 15.47
CA ASP A 164 23.96 45.97 14.96
C ASP A 164 24.94 45.70 16.11
N GLY A 165 25.41 44.46 16.16
CA GLY A 165 26.30 43.96 17.20
C GLY A 165 26.96 42.64 16.82
N CYS A 166 27.20 42.39 15.54
CA CYS A 166 28.17 41.39 15.05
C CYS A 166 28.72 41.84 13.70
N ALA A 167 29.41 42.98 13.72
CA ALA A 167 30.37 43.29 12.67
C ALA A 167 31.45 42.19 12.65
N THR A 168 31.64 41.59 11.46
CA THR A 168 32.94 41.18 10.91
C THR A 168 33.88 40.36 11.81
N GLY A 169 34.03 39.05 11.50
CA GLY A 169 35.32 38.35 11.64
C GLY A 169 35.42 37.08 12.51
N GLY A 170 34.33 36.39 12.90
CA GLY A 170 34.46 35.25 13.83
C GLY A 170 33.82 33.92 13.39
N CYS A 171 32.52 33.91 13.10
CA CYS A 171 31.78 32.64 13.01
C CYS A 171 31.88 31.93 11.66
N TRP A 172 31.98 32.67 10.55
CA TRP A 172 32.18 32.07 9.22
C TRP A 172 33.63 31.60 9.01
N GLU A 173 34.59 32.21 9.69
CA GLU A 173 35.96 31.69 9.73
C GLU A 173 36.00 30.36 10.46
N ALA A 174 35.31 30.20 11.59
CA ALA A 174 35.27 28.92 12.31
C ALA A 174 34.67 27.78 11.48
N VAL A 175 33.60 28.04 10.73
CA VAL A 175 33.00 27.06 9.79
C VAL A 175 33.92 26.79 8.61
N GLY A 176 34.57 27.83 8.07
CA GLY A 176 35.58 27.69 7.02
C GLY A 176 36.77 26.84 7.47
N TRP A 177 37.33 27.11 8.65
CA TRP A 177 38.40 26.32 9.25
C TRP A 177 37.97 24.87 9.49
N LEU A 178 36.75 24.64 9.98
CA LEU A 178 36.20 23.28 10.14
C LEU A 178 36.14 22.51 8.82
N LEU A 179 35.65 23.14 7.75
CA LEU A 179 35.57 22.50 6.43
C LEU A 179 36.95 22.28 5.81
N THR A 180 37.89 23.20 6.04
CA THR A 180 39.26 23.09 5.54
C THR A 180 40.01 21.99 6.28
N ILE A 181 39.84 21.89 7.60
CA ILE A 181 40.39 20.80 8.43
C ILE A 181 39.79 19.47 7.98
N LEU A 182 38.47 19.39 7.75
CA LEU A 182 37.80 18.18 7.28
C LEU A 182 38.32 17.73 5.89
N PHE A 183 38.52 18.66 4.97
CA PHE A 183 39.08 18.38 3.65
C PHE A 183 40.51 17.82 3.76
N TRP A 184 41.38 18.45 4.56
CA TRP A 184 42.74 17.95 4.77
C TRP A 184 42.77 16.63 5.55
N LEU A 185 41.78 16.36 6.42
CA LEU A 185 41.66 15.10 7.13
C LEU A 185 41.25 13.95 6.19
N VAL A 186 40.31 14.20 5.25
CA VAL A 186 39.94 13.25 4.19
C VAL A 186 41.10 13.04 3.22
N ALA A 187 41.80 14.10 2.82
CA ALA A 187 43.00 14.00 1.98
C ALA A 187 44.13 13.24 2.68
N ALA A 188 44.32 13.43 3.99
CA ALA A 188 45.29 12.70 4.79
C ALA A 188 44.91 11.21 4.93
N ILE A 189 43.62 10.89 5.13
CA ILE A 189 43.15 9.49 5.15
C ILE A 189 43.35 8.84 3.78
N ALA A 190 43.08 9.55 2.68
CA ALA A 190 43.35 9.07 1.32
C ALA A 190 44.87 8.88 1.07
N LEU A 191 45.71 9.78 1.58
CA LEU A 191 47.16 9.69 1.48
C LEU A 191 47.73 8.55 2.35
N ILE A 192 47.18 8.33 3.55
CA ILE A 192 47.51 7.20 4.44
C ILE A 192 47.08 5.88 3.77
N GLY A 193 45.95 5.85 3.08
CA GLY A 193 45.53 4.75 2.23
C GLY A 193 46.53 4.46 1.09
N LEU A 194 47.12 5.50 0.49
CA LEU A 194 48.18 5.37 -0.51
C LEU A 194 49.52 4.89 0.09
N ILE A 195 49.85 5.37 1.30
CA ILE A 195 51.04 4.98 2.07
C ILE A 195 50.93 3.53 2.57
N GLY A 196 49.73 2.96 2.72
CA GLY A 196 49.55 1.53 3.02
C GLY A 196 49.87 0.61 1.84
N VAL A 197 49.64 1.09 0.61
CA VAL A 197 49.85 0.30 -0.62
C VAL A 197 51.29 0.44 -1.14
N ALA A 198 51.92 1.60 -0.95
CA ALA A 198 53.29 1.85 -1.38
C ALA A 198 54.35 0.86 -0.84
N PRO A 199 54.42 0.51 0.47
CA PRO A 199 55.37 -0.47 0.99
C PRO A 199 55.03 -1.89 0.55
N LEU A 200 53.76 -2.20 0.26
CA LEU A 200 53.36 -3.50 -0.28
C LEU A 200 53.84 -3.66 -1.74
N VAL A 201 53.72 -2.60 -2.55
CA VAL A 201 54.23 -2.57 -3.93
C VAL A 201 55.76 -2.59 -3.95
N LEU A 202 56.43 -1.87 -3.05
CA LEU A 202 57.89 -1.89 -2.92
C LEU A 202 58.40 -3.25 -2.43
N LEU A 203 57.69 -3.91 -1.50
CA LEU A 203 58.01 -5.27 -1.02
C LEU A 203 57.84 -6.31 -2.14
N VAL A 204 56.77 -6.21 -2.94
CA VAL A 204 56.55 -7.09 -4.10
C VAL A 204 57.64 -6.89 -5.17
N LEU A 205 58.05 -5.64 -5.44
CA LEU A 205 59.14 -5.34 -6.36
C LEU A 205 60.50 -5.81 -5.83
N LEU A 206 60.76 -5.68 -4.52
CA LEU A 206 61.99 -6.16 -3.87
C LEU A 206 62.07 -7.69 -3.89
N VAL A 207 60.97 -8.39 -3.59
CA VAL A 207 60.89 -9.85 -3.64
C VAL A 207 61.03 -10.36 -5.08
N ALA A 208 60.43 -9.68 -6.06
CA ALA A 208 60.62 -9.99 -7.48
C ALA A 208 62.08 -9.77 -7.95
N LEU A 209 62.76 -8.74 -7.45
CA LEU A 209 64.17 -8.46 -7.73
C LEU A 209 65.11 -9.51 -7.08
N LEU A 210 64.83 -9.90 -5.84
CA LEU A 210 65.59 -10.92 -5.10
C LEU A 210 65.41 -12.33 -5.71
N LEU A 211 64.20 -12.64 -6.21
CA LEU A 211 63.92 -13.90 -6.91
C LEU A 211 64.51 -13.94 -8.32
N SER A 212 64.67 -12.79 -9.00
CA SER A 212 65.33 -12.70 -10.31
C SER A 212 66.87 -12.61 -10.23
N GLY A 213 67.42 -12.17 -9.09
CA GLY A 213 68.86 -12.12 -8.82
C GLY A 213 69.50 -13.45 -8.40
N GLY A 214 68.71 -14.51 -8.19
CA GLY A 214 69.17 -15.85 -7.77
C GLY A 214 69.85 -16.69 -8.85
N GLY A 215 70.49 -16.06 -9.84
CA GLY A 215 71.22 -16.71 -10.93
C GLY A 215 72.73 -16.84 -10.70
N ILE A 216 73.20 -16.77 -9.45
CA ILE A 216 74.62 -16.93 -9.11
C ILE A 216 74.76 -17.98 -8.00
N LEU A 217 74.53 -19.25 -8.33
CA LEU A 217 75.17 -20.45 -7.75
C LEU A 217 74.50 -21.69 -8.34
N GLY A 218 75.24 -22.39 -9.20
CA GLY A 218 74.72 -23.42 -10.08
C GLY A 218 74.43 -24.78 -9.43
N GLY A 219 73.83 -25.64 -10.25
CA GLY A 219 73.76 -27.09 -10.06
C GLY A 219 72.54 -27.58 -9.27
N ALA A 220 71.65 -28.30 -9.96
CA ALA A 220 70.42 -28.97 -9.47
C ALA A 220 69.29 -28.08 -8.90
N GLY A 221 69.57 -26.93 -8.29
CA GLY A 221 68.57 -26.00 -7.75
C GLY A 221 67.79 -25.20 -8.80
N GLU A 222 68.34 -25.02 -10.01
CA GLU A 222 67.71 -24.22 -11.07
C GLU A 222 66.42 -24.85 -11.62
N ALA A 223 66.34 -26.18 -11.71
CA ALA A 223 65.15 -26.85 -12.24
C ALA A 223 63.98 -26.77 -11.23
N ILE A 224 64.25 -27.04 -9.95
CA ILE A 224 63.24 -26.97 -8.88
C ILE A 224 62.86 -25.51 -8.62
N GLY A 225 63.81 -24.58 -8.65
CA GLY A 225 63.57 -23.15 -8.50
C GLY A 225 62.75 -22.53 -9.63
N ARG A 226 62.95 -22.98 -10.88
CA ARG A 226 62.09 -22.58 -12.02
C ARG A 226 60.68 -23.15 -11.90
N VAL A 227 60.52 -24.39 -11.45
CA VAL A 227 59.19 -25.00 -11.26
C VAL A 227 58.45 -24.34 -10.09
N LEU A 228 59.08 -24.18 -8.92
CA LEU A 228 58.47 -23.51 -7.76
C LEU A 228 58.24 -22.02 -8.01
N GLY A 229 59.16 -21.33 -8.68
CA GLY A 229 59.00 -19.95 -9.10
C GLY A 229 57.87 -19.78 -10.12
N GLY A 230 57.74 -20.71 -11.07
CA GLY A 230 56.64 -20.75 -12.03
C GLY A 230 55.30 -21.01 -11.37
N ILE A 231 55.22 -21.93 -10.40
CA ILE A 231 54.00 -22.18 -9.60
C ILE A 231 53.63 -20.94 -8.78
N LEU A 232 54.61 -20.30 -8.14
CA LEU A 232 54.37 -19.10 -7.34
C LEU A 232 53.91 -17.92 -8.22
N GLN A 233 54.49 -17.73 -9.40
CA GLN A 233 54.04 -16.74 -10.38
C GLN A 233 52.64 -17.05 -10.91
N PHE A 234 52.31 -18.33 -11.14
CA PHE A 234 50.98 -18.76 -11.54
C PHE A 234 49.93 -18.46 -10.46
N LEU A 235 50.25 -18.73 -9.18
CA LEU A 235 49.37 -18.43 -8.05
C LEU A 235 49.19 -16.93 -7.82
N LEU A 236 50.26 -16.13 -7.94
CA LEU A 236 50.18 -14.66 -7.91
C LEU A 236 49.38 -14.10 -9.08
N GLY A 237 49.48 -14.71 -10.27
CA GLY A 237 48.67 -14.39 -11.43
C GLY A 237 47.17 -14.65 -11.19
N LEU A 238 46.82 -15.80 -10.60
CA LEU A 238 45.44 -16.12 -10.21
C LEU A 238 44.88 -15.12 -9.20
N LEU A 239 45.68 -14.72 -8.21
CA LEU A 239 45.30 -13.72 -7.22
C LEU A 239 45.03 -12.36 -7.88
N ALA A 240 45.92 -11.93 -8.80
CA ALA A 240 45.76 -10.67 -9.52
C ALA A 240 44.52 -10.66 -10.42
N VAL A 241 44.21 -11.79 -11.08
CA VAL A 241 42.98 -11.95 -11.86
C VAL A 241 41.74 -11.90 -10.95
N GLY A 242 41.78 -12.51 -9.76
CA GLY A 242 40.67 -12.46 -8.79
C GLY A 242 40.39 -11.04 -8.27
N VAL A 243 41.46 -10.27 -8.00
CA VAL A 243 41.34 -8.86 -7.62
C VAL A 243 40.80 -8.03 -8.79
N LEU A 244 41.29 -8.25 -10.01
CA LEU A 244 40.79 -7.58 -11.22
C LEU A 244 39.30 -7.88 -11.46
N LEU A 245 38.87 -9.13 -11.32
CA LEU A 245 37.46 -9.53 -11.46
C LEU A 245 36.58 -8.90 -10.39
N SER A 246 37.10 -8.74 -9.17
CA SER A 246 36.37 -8.12 -8.05
C SER A 246 36.23 -6.60 -8.24
N VAL A 247 37.26 -5.93 -8.76
CA VAL A 247 37.20 -4.52 -9.15
C VAL A 247 36.26 -4.33 -10.34
N LEU A 248 36.31 -5.20 -11.34
CA LEU A 248 35.39 -5.18 -12.49
C LEU A 248 33.94 -5.44 -12.06
N ALA A 249 33.69 -6.39 -11.14
CA ALA A 249 32.36 -6.62 -10.57
C ALA A 249 31.87 -5.43 -9.73
N GLY A 250 32.75 -4.81 -8.95
CA GLY A 250 32.47 -3.58 -8.20
C GLY A 250 32.13 -2.40 -9.11
N LEU A 251 32.88 -2.22 -10.20
CA LEU A 251 32.57 -1.22 -11.23
C LEU A 251 31.25 -1.53 -11.95
N PHE A 252 30.99 -2.79 -12.25
CA PHE A 252 29.74 -3.22 -12.89
C PHE A 252 28.52 -3.00 -11.97
N SER A 253 28.71 -3.14 -10.65
CA SER A 253 27.68 -2.85 -9.64
C SER A 253 27.44 -1.34 -9.52
N PHE A 254 28.51 -0.56 -9.53
CA PHE A 254 28.46 0.90 -9.41
C PHE A 254 27.89 1.59 -10.66
N LEU A 255 28.11 1.02 -11.85
CA LEU A 255 27.51 1.48 -13.10
C LEU A 255 26.03 1.04 -13.25
N LYS A 256 25.52 0.15 -12.40
CA LYS A 256 24.15 -0.39 -12.46
C LYS A 256 23.11 0.45 -11.68
N GLU A 257 23.52 1.49 -10.96
CA GLU A 257 22.61 2.37 -10.21
C GLU A 257 22.55 3.80 -10.78
N ARG A 258 22.40 3.91 -12.11
CA ARG A 258 21.49 4.90 -12.67
C ARG A 258 20.23 4.15 -13.09
N PRO A 259 19.00 4.57 -12.71
CA PRO A 259 17.81 4.01 -13.30
C PRO A 259 17.89 4.22 -14.81
N ASP A 260 18.01 3.12 -15.55
CA ASP A 260 18.29 3.11 -16.99
C ASP A 260 17.09 3.71 -17.73
N GLU A 261 17.31 4.80 -18.46
CA GLU A 261 16.33 5.38 -19.39
C GLU A 261 15.84 4.32 -20.41
N ARG A 262 16.64 3.29 -20.69
CA ARG A 262 16.25 2.15 -21.56
C ARG A 262 15.31 1.15 -20.91
N LEU A 263 15.26 1.06 -19.57
CA LEU A 263 14.22 0.27 -18.89
C LEU A 263 12.86 0.94 -19.05
N ARG A 264 12.83 2.27 -19.12
CA ARG A 264 11.63 3.06 -19.42
C ARG A 264 11.14 2.79 -20.86
N GLU A 265 12.04 2.86 -21.85
CA GLU A 265 11.71 2.52 -23.26
C GLU A 265 11.32 1.04 -23.45
N ARG A 266 11.97 0.08 -22.76
CA ARG A 266 11.66 -1.36 -22.90
C ARG A 266 10.36 -1.75 -22.18
N THR A 267 10.01 -1.08 -21.09
CA THR A 267 8.73 -1.24 -20.40
C THR A 267 7.58 -0.55 -21.15
N GLU A 268 7.87 0.50 -21.92
CA GLU A 268 6.93 1.16 -22.84
C GLU A 268 6.69 0.36 -24.15
N GLN A 269 7.68 -0.38 -24.66
CA GLN A 269 7.59 -1.08 -25.96
C GLN A 269 6.83 -2.41 -25.99
N GLN A 270 6.40 -2.96 -24.86
CA GLN A 270 5.55 -4.15 -24.88
C GLN A 270 4.12 -3.71 -25.11
N GLU A 271 3.64 -3.63 -26.35
CA GLU A 271 2.26 -3.17 -26.59
C GLU A 271 1.25 -4.09 -25.88
N LEU A 272 0.23 -3.47 -25.25
CA LEU A 272 -0.95 -4.22 -24.83
C LEU A 272 -1.62 -4.71 -26.11
N GLU A 273 -1.71 -6.01 -26.32
CA GLU A 273 -2.50 -6.55 -27.42
C GLU A 273 -3.98 -6.35 -27.04
N THR A 274 -4.63 -5.38 -27.69
CA THR A 274 -6.08 -5.11 -27.54
C THR A 274 -6.79 -5.35 -28.86
N GLN A 275 -7.88 -6.12 -28.79
CA GLN A 275 -8.86 -6.21 -29.87
C GLN A 275 -10.23 -5.75 -29.32
N GLU A 276 -10.80 -4.72 -29.93
CA GLU A 276 -12.17 -4.27 -29.63
C GLU A 276 -13.14 -4.95 -30.59
N ASP A 277 -14.15 -5.62 -30.04
CA ASP A 277 -15.29 -6.14 -30.77
C ASP A 277 -16.59 -5.54 -30.19
N GLN A 278 -17.54 -5.22 -31.07
CA GLN A 278 -18.88 -4.77 -30.67
C GLN A 278 -19.93 -5.79 -31.13
N LEU A 279 -20.67 -6.36 -30.18
CA LEU A 279 -21.64 -7.42 -30.41
C LEU A 279 -23.05 -6.94 -30.05
N VAL A 280 -24.01 -7.09 -30.96
CA VAL A 280 -25.43 -6.81 -30.64
C VAL A 280 -26.00 -7.97 -29.84
N VAL A 281 -26.47 -7.72 -28.63
CA VAL A 281 -27.08 -8.70 -27.72
C VAL A 281 -28.47 -8.20 -27.33
N GLY A 282 -29.50 -8.79 -27.93
CA GLY A 282 -30.86 -8.26 -27.81
C GLY A 282 -30.96 -6.87 -28.45
N GLU A 283 -31.38 -5.88 -27.66
CA GLU A 283 -31.51 -4.48 -28.10
C GLU A 283 -30.29 -3.60 -27.75
N ASP A 284 -29.24 -4.19 -27.15
CA ASP A 284 -28.05 -3.46 -26.69
C ASP A 284 -26.78 -3.90 -27.44
N THR A 285 -25.71 -3.11 -27.32
CA THR A 285 -24.38 -3.42 -27.84
C THR A 285 -23.45 -3.76 -26.69
N LEU A 286 -22.91 -4.97 -26.67
CA LEU A 286 -21.81 -5.36 -25.81
C LEU A 286 -20.49 -4.88 -26.42
N ILE A 287 -19.77 -4.02 -25.71
CA ILE A 287 -18.41 -3.61 -26.04
C ILE A 287 -17.48 -4.59 -25.34
N ARG A 288 -16.57 -5.21 -26.09
CA ARG A 288 -15.59 -6.16 -25.58
C ARG A 288 -14.19 -5.73 -25.97
N HIS A 289 -13.29 -5.63 -24.99
CA HIS A 289 -11.85 -5.50 -25.21
C HIS A 289 -11.15 -6.79 -24.79
N HIS A 290 -10.51 -7.47 -25.73
CA HIS A 290 -9.63 -8.61 -25.41
C HIS A 290 -8.26 -8.08 -25.00
N LEU A 291 -7.91 -8.18 -23.71
CA LEU A 291 -6.65 -7.67 -23.18
C LEU A 291 -5.67 -8.83 -22.94
N ARG A 292 -4.43 -8.65 -23.37
CA ARG A 292 -3.32 -9.56 -23.05
C ARG A 292 -2.10 -8.77 -22.55
N TRP A 293 -1.64 -9.09 -21.35
CA TRP A 293 -0.58 -8.35 -20.66
C TRP A 293 0.37 -9.27 -19.90
N GLN A 294 1.51 -8.73 -19.49
CA GLN A 294 2.50 -9.43 -18.67
C GLN A 294 2.57 -8.81 -17.27
N ASP A 295 2.58 -9.64 -16.24
CA ASP A 295 2.70 -9.18 -14.85
C ASP A 295 4.17 -8.89 -14.45
N HIS A 296 4.38 -8.51 -13.18
CA HIS A 296 5.72 -8.24 -12.65
C HIS A 296 6.64 -9.48 -12.52
N GLY A 297 6.06 -10.67 -12.57
CA GLY A 297 6.76 -11.96 -12.56
C GLY A 297 7.16 -12.44 -13.96
N GLY A 298 6.67 -11.77 -15.00
CA GLY A 298 6.87 -12.16 -16.39
C GLY A 298 5.82 -13.15 -16.89
N GLN A 299 4.78 -13.44 -16.12
CA GLN A 299 3.66 -14.29 -16.54
C GLN A 299 2.72 -13.52 -17.45
N TRP A 300 2.31 -14.16 -18.56
CA TRP A 300 1.31 -13.61 -19.46
C TRP A 300 -0.09 -13.99 -18.99
N HIS A 301 -0.98 -13.00 -19.00
CA HIS A 301 -2.39 -13.16 -18.68
C HIS A 301 -3.24 -12.69 -19.85
N SER A 302 -4.50 -13.14 -19.89
CA SER A 302 -5.49 -12.62 -20.83
C SER A 302 -6.88 -12.58 -20.20
N MET A 303 -7.63 -11.52 -20.51
CA MET A 303 -8.97 -11.30 -19.96
C MET A 303 -9.79 -10.44 -20.90
N ASN A 304 -11.09 -10.73 -20.98
CA ASN A 304 -12.03 -9.88 -21.70
C ASN A 304 -12.61 -8.85 -20.74
N TRP A 305 -12.49 -7.57 -21.10
CA TRP A 305 -13.23 -6.49 -20.47
C TRP A 305 -14.52 -6.30 -21.25
N GLU A 306 -15.65 -6.44 -20.59
CA GLU A 306 -16.96 -6.38 -21.23
C GLU A 306 -17.88 -5.42 -20.50
N VAL A 307 -18.51 -4.52 -21.25
CA VAL A 307 -19.55 -3.63 -20.74
C VAL A 307 -20.62 -3.41 -21.80
N PHE A 308 -21.87 -3.34 -21.36
CA PHE A 308 -22.96 -2.95 -22.24
C PHE A 308 -22.89 -1.46 -22.54
N ARG A 309 -23.16 -1.06 -23.78
CA ARG A 309 -23.18 0.34 -24.19
C ARG A 309 -24.23 1.13 -23.40
N SER A 310 -25.37 0.53 -23.08
CA SER A 310 -26.36 1.16 -22.19
C SER A 310 -25.80 1.43 -20.79
N HIS A 311 -25.06 0.49 -20.20
CA HIS A 311 -24.43 0.63 -18.88
C HIS A 311 -23.34 1.70 -18.89
N MET A 312 -22.48 1.71 -19.91
CA MET A 312 -21.48 2.77 -20.10
C MET A 312 -22.14 4.16 -20.19
N ARG A 313 -23.21 4.29 -21.01
CA ARG A 313 -23.96 5.55 -21.13
C ARG A 313 -24.66 5.93 -19.83
N ALA A 314 -25.24 4.97 -19.11
CA ALA A 314 -25.91 5.22 -17.83
C ALA A 314 -24.92 5.78 -16.81
N SER A 315 -23.73 5.18 -16.72
CA SER A 315 -22.65 5.65 -15.85
C SER A 315 -22.17 7.07 -16.18
N LEU A 316 -21.98 7.38 -17.47
CA LEU A 316 -21.62 8.73 -17.94
C LEU A 316 -22.72 9.76 -17.64
N ASN A 317 -23.97 9.46 -18.01
CA ASN A 317 -25.10 10.33 -17.76
C ASN A 317 -25.30 10.58 -16.25
N HIS A 318 -25.00 9.56 -15.44
CA HIS A 318 -25.08 9.66 -14.00
C HIS A 318 -24.02 10.60 -13.45
N LEU A 319 -22.76 10.48 -13.89
CA LEU A 319 -21.69 11.43 -13.56
C LEU A 319 -22.06 12.87 -13.95
N ASP A 320 -22.60 13.08 -15.16
CA ASP A 320 -23.07 14.38 -15.65
C ASP A 320 -24.20 14.99 -14.77
N SER A 321 -24.99 14.13 -14.13
CA SER A 321 -26.10 14.57 -13.28
C SER A 321 -25.65 15.09 -11.91
N ILE A 322 -24.41 14.82 -11.49
CA ILE A 322 -23.89 15.19 -10.18
C ILE A 322 -23.57 16.69 -10.15
N ALA A 323 -24.51 17.49 -9.66
CA ALA A 323 -24.35 18.92 -9.47
C ALA A 323 -23.64 19.24 -8.13
N ARG A 324 -22.32 19.05 -8.06
CA ARG A 324 -21.50 19.43 -6.90
C ARG A 324 -20.27 20.23 -7.28
N HIS A 325 -19.84 21.09 -6.36
CA HIS A 325 -18.46 21.58 -6.32
C HIS A 325 -17.73 20.72 -5.27
N LEU A 326 -16.49 20.29 -5.55
CA LEU A 326 -15.73 19.37 -4.68
C LEU A 326 -14.54 20.09 -4.02
N PRO A 327 -14.78 20.94 -3.01
CA PRO A 327 -13.70 21.69 -2.36
C PRO A 327 -12.90 20.86 -1.36
N SER A 328 -13.41 19.71 -0.88
CA SER A 328 -12.78 18.96 0.22
C SER A 328 -12.47 17.48 -0.12
N GLU A 329 -11.57 16.87 0.65
CA GLU A 329 -11.27 15.43 0.57
C GLU A 329 -12.50 14.55 0.82
N GLU A 330 -13.41 15.02 1.67
CA GLU A 330 -14.64 14.29 1.99
C GLU A 330 -15.61 14.31 0.81
N ASP A 331 -15.66 15.40 0.03
CA ASP A 331 -16.44 15.46 -1.20
C ASP A 331 -15.93 14.47 -2.25
N TRP A 332 -14.60 14.31 -2.36
CA TRP A 332 -13.98 13.30 -3.21
C TRP A 332 -14.26 11.87 -2.73
N ARG A 333 -14.15 11.60 -1.42
CA ARG A 333 -14.49 10.30 -0.83
C ARG A 333 -15.94 9.93 -1.17
N GLN A 334 -16.85 10.89 -1.02
CA GLN A 334 -18.26 10.74 -1.34
C GLN A 334 -18.50 10.48 -2.82
N LEU A 335 -17.89 11.25 -3.73
CA LEU A 335 -18.00 11.05 -5.17
C LEU A 335 -17.51 9.66 -5.57
N TYR A 336 -16.28 9.31 -5.18
CA TYR A 336 -15.69 8.03 -5.50
C TYR A 336 -16.50 6.87 -4.95
N GLY A 337 -16.93 6.95 -3.68
CA GLY A 337 -17.77 5.93 -3.09
C GLY A 337 -19.08 5.77 -3.86
N HIS A 338 -19.70 6.87 -4.27
CA HIS A 338 -20.95 6.84 -5.02
C HIS A 338 -20.78 6.24 -6.42
N LEU A 339 -19.75 6.63 -7.17
CA LEU A 339 -19.48 6.06 -8.49
C LEU A 339 -19.13 4.57 -8.41
N ALA A 340 -18.31 4.17 -7.43
CA ALA A 340 -17.98 2.76 -7.21
C ALA A 340 -19.22 1.91 -6.86
N ARG A 341 -20.17 2.46 -6.09
CA ARG A 341 -21.47 1.82 -5.83
C ARG A 341 -22.31 1.70 -7.10
N THR A 342 -22.59 2.83 -7.75
CA THR A 342 -23.53 2.89 -8.87
C THR A 342 -23.06 2.00 -10.03
N ASP A 343 -21.76 1.97 -10.29
CA ASP A 343 -21.20 1.15 -11.37
C ASP A 343 -21.04 -0.33 -11.02
N SER A 344 -21.17 -0.74 -9.74
CA SER A 344 -20.92 -2.12 -9.33
C SER A 344 -21.72 -3.16 -10.13
N LEU A 345 -23.00 -2.87 -10.39
CA LEU A 345 -23.86 -3.72 -11.22
C LEU A 345 -23.40 -3.75 -12.70
N HIS A 346 -22.92 -2.60 -13.19
CA HIS A 346 -22.38 -2.46 -14.54
C HIS A 346 -21.04 -3.20 -14.73
N LEU A 347 -20.29 -3.41 -13.65
CA LEU A 347 -18.99 -4.09 -13.63
C LEU A 347 -19.08 -5.61 -13.39
N SER A 348 -20.28 -6.16 -13.16
CA SER A 348 -20.47 -7.59 -12.87
C SER A 348 -19.74 -8.54 -13.82
N ARG A 349 -19.74 -8.25 -15.13
CA ARG A 349 -19.01 -9.04 -16.15
C ARG A 349 -17.49 -8.98 -15.96
N LEU A 350 -16.95 -7.81 -15.65
CA LEU A 350 -15.52 -7.64 -15.39
C LEU A 350 -15.10 -8.36 -14.11
N VAL A 351 -15.91 -8.25 -13.05
CA VAL A 351 -15.68 -8.97 -11.78
C VAL A 351 -15.74 -10.49 -12.01
N SER A 352 -16.69 -11.00 -12.78
CA SER A 352 -16.75 -12.41 -13.17
C SER A 352 -15.52 -12.85 -13.97
N ALA A 353 -15.07 -12.04 -14.93
CA ALA A 353 -13.87 -12.32 -15.71
C ALA A 353 -12.61 -12.36 -14.83
N ALA A 354 -12.52 -11.48 -13.82
CA ALA A 354 -11.44 -11.49 -12.84
C ALA A 354 -11.45 -12.74 -11.95
N ARG A 355 -12.63 -13.19 -11.48
CA ARG A 355 -12.75 -14.47 -10.74
C ARG A 355 -12.36 -15.67 -11.61
N GLU A 356 -12.79 -15.67 -12.87
CA GLU A 356 -12.44 -16.71 -13.83
C GLU A 356 -10.93 -16.75 -14.07
N LEU A 357 -10.28 -15.58 -14.25
CA LEU A 357 -8.83 -15.48 -14.39
C LEU A 357 -8.12 -16.16 -13.21
N GLY A 358 -8.50 -15.80 -11.97
CA GLY A 358 -7.91 -16.39 -10.77
C GLY A 358 -8.11 -17.91 -10.68
N THR A 359 -9.31 -18.40 -11.01
CA THR A 359 -9.63 -19.83 -10.97
C THR A 359 -8.91 -20.61 -12.06
N ARG A 360 -8.92 -20.10 -13.30
CA ARG A 360 -8.34 -20.74 -14.49
C ARG A 360 -6.83 -20.88 -14.38
N GLU A 361 -6.17 -19.88 -13.80
CA GLU A 361 -4.71 -19.84 -13.68
C GLU A 361 -4.21 -20.26 -12.29
N GLY A 362 -5.11 -20.59 -11.37
CA GLY A 362 -4.77 -21.03 -10.00
C GLY A 362 -4.07 -19.94 -9.19
N LEU A 363 -4.41 -18.68 -9.41
CA LEU A 363 -3.80 -17.54 -8.74
C LEU A 363 -4.32 -17.44 -7.30
N ASP A 364 -3.40 -17.30 -6.35
CA ASP A 364 -3.76 -16.90 -5.01
C ASP A 364 -4.24 -15.43 -4.97
N ARG A 365 -4.73 -15.00 -3.80
CA ARG A 365 -5.26 -13.66 -3.59
C ARG A 365 -4.22 -12.56 -3.89
N ASN A 366 -2.96 -12.74 -3.52
CA ASN A 366 -1.93 -11.73 -3.80
C ASN A 366 -1.61 -11.69 -5.29
N GLN A 367 -1.47 -12.85 -5.92
CA GLN A 367 -1.20 -13.01 -7.35
C GLN A 367 -2.32 -12.42 -8.20
N LEU A 368 -3.59 -12.68 -7.84
CA LEU A 368 -4.73 -12.11 -8.56
C LEU A 368 -4.76 -10.59 -8.45
N ALA A 369 -4.54 -10.01 -7.27
CA ALA A 369 -4.47 -8.55 -7.14
C ALA A 369 -3.31 -7.94 -7.95
N HIS A 370 -2.14 -8.59 -7.99
CA HIS A 370 -1.03 -8.16 -8.84
C HIS A 370 -1.37 -8.28 -10.33
N ALA A 371 -1.99 -9.38 -10.76
CA ALA A 371 -2.41 -9.58 -12.15
C ALA A 371 -3.43 -8.53 -12.59
N LEU A 372 -4.42 -8.21 -11.76
CA LEU A 372 -5.42 -7.17 -12.04
C LEU A 372 -4.81 -5.77 -12.05
N THR A 373 -3.93 -5.46 -11.10
CA THR A 373 -3.29 -4.14 -11.07
C THR A 373 -2.36 -3.96 -12.27
N THR A 374 -1.58 -4.97 -12.63
CA THR A 374 -0.72 -4.93 -13.84
C THR A 374 -1.53 -4.91 -15.13
N CYS A 375 -2.74 -5.50 -15.16
CA CYS A 375 -3.68 -5.35 -16.26
C CYS A 375 -4.01 -3.87 -16.49
N VAL A 376 -4.41 -3.16 -15.43
CA VAL A 376 -4.74 -1.73 -15.53
C VAL A 376 -3.52 -0.88 -15.86
N GLN A 377 -2.35 -1.18 -15.27
CA GLN A 377 -1.09 -0.52 -15.64
C GLN A 377 -0.72 -0.72 -17.11
N SER A 378 -1.15 -1.82 -17.72
CA SER A 378 -0.83 -2.14 -19.12
C SER A 378 -1.61 -1.31 -20.14
N ILE A 379 -2.75 -0.76 -19.73
CA ILE A 379 -3.58 0.14 -20.55
C ILE A 379 -2.86 1.48 -20.69
N PRO A 380 -2.78 2.07 -21.90
CA PRO A 380 -2.18 3.40 -22.10
C PRO A 380 -2.85 4.49 -21.28
N TYR A 381 -2.06 5.38 -20.68
CA TYR A 381 -2.58 6.51 -19.91
C TYR A 381 -3.26 7.52 -20.83
N SER A 382 -4.42 8.02 -20.40
CA SER A 382 -5.15 9.06 -21.10
C SER A 382 -5.42 10.21 -20.14
N TRP A 383 -5.30 11.44 -20.62
CA TRP A 383 -5.81 12.59 -19.88
C TRP A 383 -7.33 12.54 -19.87
N VAL A 384 -7.91 12.84 -18.70
CA VAL A 384 -9.35 13.03 -18.55
C VAL A 384 -9.56 14.46 -18.06
N LEU A 385 -10.30 15.26 -18.82
CA LEU A 385 -10.39 16.71 -18.62
C LEU A 385 -11.85 17.15 -18.48
N GLU A 386 -12.08 18.11 -17.59
CA GLU A 386 -13.36 18.81 -17.50
C GLU A 386 -13.65 19.61 -18.77
N GLU A 387 -12.61 20.21 -19.35
CA GLU A 387 -12.72 20.93 -20.61
C GLU A 387 -12.63 19.99 -21.82
N PRO A 388 -13.06 20.47 -23.02
CA PRO A 388 -12.78 19.77 -24.26
C PRO A 388 -11.27 19.53 -24.45
N CYS A 389 -10.92 18.38 -25.02
CA CYS A 389 -9.55 18.06 -25.34
C CYS A 389 -8.92 19.13 -26.26
N PRO A 390 -7.74 19.69 -25.91
CA PRO A 390 -7.11 20.77 -26.68
C PRO A 390 -6.88 20.44 -28.15
N ASN A 391 -6.54 19.18 -28.45
CA ASN A 391 -6.24 18.71 -29.80
C ASN A 391 -7.40 17.91 -30.43
N GLY A 392 -8.55 17.84 -29.75
CA GLY A 392 -9.69 17.00 -30.10
C GLY A 392 -9.67 15.64 -29.39
N GLU A 393 -10.87 15.05 -29.29
CA GLU A 393 -11.13 13.80 -28.57
C GLU A 393 -10.25 12.64 -29.08
N GLY A 394 -9.57 11.95 -28.15
CA GLY A 394 -8.69 10.82 -28.44
C GLY A 394 -7.34 11.19 -29.06
N ARG A 395 -7.07 12.47 -29.32
CA ARG A 395 -5.77 12.91 -29.85
C ARG A 395 -4.77 13.09 -28.72
N GLU A 396 -3.50 12.88 -29.06
CA GLU A 396 -2.40 13.09 -28.13
C GLU A 396 -2.34 14.56 -27.68
N TRP A 397 -2.23 14.75 -26.38
CA TRP A 397 -1.94 15.99 -25.69
C TRP A 397 -0.96 15.67 -24.57
N ASP A 398 0.19 16.35 -24.56
CA ASP A 398 1.30 16.05 -23.63
C ASP A 398 1.72 14.57 -23.63
N GLY A 399 1.82 13.97 -24.82
CA GLY A 399 2.26 12.58 -25.00
C GLY A 399 1.21 11.50 -24.71
N HIS A 400 -0.03 11.88 -24.35
CA HIS A 400 -1.09 10.94 -24.01
C HIS A 400 -2.40 11.27 -24.73
N PRO A 401 -3.21 10.28 -25.17
CA PRO A 401 -4.56 10.52 -25.68
C PRO A 401 -5.41 11.25 -24.62
N CYS A 402 -6.40 12.01 -25.07
CA CYS A 402 -7.26 12.79 -24.20
C CYS A 402 -8.74 12.39 -24.32
N LYS A 403 -9.46 12.44 -23.19
CA LYS A 403 -10.92 12.38 -23.10
C LYS A 403 -11.43 13.66 -22.42
N GLY A 404 -12.16 14.49 -23.15
CA GLY A 404 -12.61 15.80 -22.69
C GLY A 404 -14.08 15.82 -22.28
N GLU A 405 -14.50 16.97 -21.76
CA GLU A 405 -15.89 17.21 -21.36
C GLU A 405 -16.37 16.23 -20.27
N MET A 406 -15.47 15.84 -19.37
CA MET A 406 -15.73 14.89 -18.31
C MET A 406 -15.88 15.61 -16.97
N PRO A 407 -17.06 15.60 -16.32
CA PRO A 407 -17.24 16.24 -15.02
C PRO A 407 -16.18 15.77 -14.02
N PHE A 408 -15.61 16.72 -13.28
CA PHE A 408 -14.54 16.50 -12.30
C PHE A 408 -13.23 15.95 -12.88
N GLY A 409 -13.08 15.92 -14.21
CA GLY A 409 -11.93 15.34 -14.89
C GLY A 409 -11.87 13.83 -14.72
N LEU A 410 -13.01 13.16 -14.53
CA LEU A 410 -13.08 11.75 -14.13
C LEU A 410 -13.86 10.92 -15.16
N ASN A 411 -13.35 9.75 -15.55
CA ASN A 411 -14.10 8.77 -16.32
C ASN A 411 -14.60 7.68 -15.36
N PRO A 412 -15.92 7.47 -15.21
CA PRO A 412 -16.41 6.53 -14.22
C PRO A 412 -16.04 5.08 -14.62
N PRO A 413 -16.01 4.12 -13.67
CA PRO A 413 -15.54 2.77 -13.92
C PRO A 413 -16.10 2.09 -15.18
N ALA A 414 -17.42 2.12 -15.39
CA ALA A 414 -18.03 1.52 -16.57
C ALA A 414 -17.70 2.29 -17.86
N GLY A 415 -17.51 3.61 -17.76
CA GLY A 415 -16.97 4.46 -18.83
C GLY A 415 -15.58 4.01 -19.26
N PHE A 416 -14.67 3.82 -18.29
CA PHE A 416 -13.30 3.37 -18.54
C PHE A 416 -13.24 1.95 -19.11
N VAL A 417 -14.09 1.02 -18.65
CA VAL A 417 -14.19 -0.31 -19.26
C VAL A 417 -14.65 -0.22 -20.72
N GLY A 418 -15.48 0.75 -21.07
CA GLY A 418 -16.02 0.93 -22.42
C GLY A 418 -15.01 1.46 -23.43
N ASP A 419 -14.14 2.39 -23.04
CA ASP A 419 -13.26 3.09 -23.98
C ASP A 419 -11.75 3.00 -23.68
N LEU A 420 -11.38 2.38 -22.56
CA LEU A 420 -10.00 2.25 -22.08
C LEU A 420 -9.27 3.59 -21.93
N ARG A 421 -9.99 4.71 -21.72
CA ARG A 421 -9.40 6.02 -21.45
C ARG A 421 -9.47 6.36 -19.98
N GLY A 422 -8.33 6.40 -19.31
CA GLY A 422 -8.29 6.71 -17.88
C GLY A 422 -6.97 7.26 -17.44
N ASP A 423 -7.07 8.27 -16.60
CA ASP A 423 -6.00 8.92 -15.87
C ASP A 423 -5.84 8.27 -14.47
N CYS A 424 -5.23 8.96 -13.51
CA CYS A 424 -4.81 8.33 -12.25
C CYS A 424 -5.98 7.90 -11.36
N ASP A 425 -6.98 8.75 -11.16
CA ASP A 425 -8.12 8.46 -10.30
C ASP A 425 -9.12 7.52 -10.97
N THR A 426 -9.38 7.67 -12.28
CA THR A 426 -10.17 6.75 -13.10
C THR A 426 -9.70 5.30 -12.94
N ARG A 427 -8.38 5.06 -13.08
CA ARG A 427 -7.76 3.73 -12.97
C ARG A 427 -7.89 3.15 -11.56
N VAL A 428 -7.65 3.98 -10.55
CA VAL A 428 -7.72 3.58 -9.15
C VAL A 428 -9.15 3.28 -8.75
N LEU A 429 -10.12 4.05 -9.23
CA LEU A 429 -11.53 3.87 -8.93
C LEU A 429 -12.07 2.57 -9.53
N LEU A 430 -11.68 2.21 -10.76
CA LEU A 430 -12.01 0.91 -11.33
C LEU A 430 -11.40 -0.24 -10.52
N LEU A 431 -10.11 -0.16 -10.20
CA LEU A 431 -9.43 -1.19 -9.40
C LEU A 431 -10.07 -1.33 -8.03
N HIS A 432 -10.41 -0.22 -7.38
CA HIS A 432 -11.11 -0.22 -6.10
C HIS A 432 -12.42 -1.00 -6.23
N ALA A 433 -13.29 -0.62 -7.18
CA ALA A 433 -14.59 -1.27 -7.36
C ALA A 433 -14.46 -2.78 -7.63
N VAL A 434 -13.55 -3.18 -8.51
CA VAL A 434 -13.36 -4.60 -8.86
C VAL A 434 -12.76 -5.39 -7.70
N LEU A 435 -11.70 -4.89 -7.07
CA LEU A 435 -11.00 -5.61 -6.00
C LEU A 435 -11.87 -5.70 -4.73
N GLU A 436 -12.61 -4.66 -4.40
CA GLU A 436 -13.54 -4.71 -3.27
C GLU A 436 -14.64 -5.76 -3.46
N GLU A 437 -15.21 -5.89 -4.67
CA GLU A 437 -16.17 -6.95 -5.02
C GLU A 437 -15.56 -8.36 -4.94
N LEU A 438 -14.25 -8.47 -5.16
CA LEU A 438 -13.48 -9.71 -4.96
C LEU A 438 -13.09 -9.92 -3.47
N GLY A 439 -13.54 -9.03 -2.59
CA GLY A 439 -13.39 -9.09 -1.15
C GLY A 439 -12.06 -8.55 -0.64
N TYR A 440 -11.30 -7.80 -1.44
CA TYR A 440 -10.04 -7.17 -1.00
C TYR A 440 -10.31 -5.92 -0.16
N ASP A 441 -9.44 -5.72 0.82
CA ASP A 441 -9.46 -4.49 1.60
C ASP A 441 -8.64 -3.41 0.88
N VAL A 442 -9.36 -2.51 0.19
CA VAL A 442 -8.82 -1.44 -0.67
C VAL A 442 -9.24 -0.05 -0.21
N ALA A 443 -8.48 0.96 -0.60
CA ALA A 443 -8.75 2.36 -0.37
C ALA A 443 -8.22 3.19 -1.55
N VAL A 444 -8.67 4.44 -1.67
CA VAL A 444 -8.08 5.41 -2.60
C VAL A 444 -7.03 6.23 -1.85
N MET A 445 -5.79 6.21 -2.32
CA MET A 445 -4.74 7.10 -1.82
C MET A 445 -4.78 8.37 -2.67
N LEU A 446 -5.21 9.48 -2.08
CA LEU A 446 -5.35 10.76 -2.78
C LEU A 446 -4.31 11.77 -2.28
N SER A 447 -3.73 12.54 -3.19
CA SER A 447 -2.94 13.72 -2.86
C SER A 447 -3.35 14.91 -3.71
N GLN A 448 -3.99 15.90 -3.07
CA GLN A 448 -4.26 17.18 -3.73
C GLN A 448 -2.96 17.93 -4.07
N ARG A 449 -1.95 17.83 -3.22
CA ARG A 449 -0.64 18.50 -3.40
C ARG A 449 0.12 17.97 -4.62
N TYR A 450 0.02 16.68 -4.90
CA TYR A 450 0.63 16.05 -6.06
C TYR A 450 -0.33 15.94 -7.25
N ARG A 451 -1.62 16.28 -7.07
CA ARG A 451 -2.69 16.07 -8.05
C ARG A 451 -2.67 14.64 -8.60
N HIS A 452 -2.64 13.68 -7.67
CA HIS A 452 -2.39 12.28 -8.00
C HIS A 452 -3.19 11.34 -7.12
N ALA A 453 -3.58 10.20 -7.70
CA ALA A 453 -4.29 9.12 -7.04
C ALA A 453 -3.57 7.78 -7.25
N MET A 454 -3.53 6.97 -6.21
CA MET A 454 -3.00 5.60 -6.23
C MET A 454 -3.95 4.64 -5.51
N LEU A 455 -3.85 3.36 -5.81
CA LEU A 455 -4.58 2.34 -5.06
C LEU A 455 -3.89 2.15 -3.71
N GLY A 456 -4.66 2.13 -2.62
CA GLY A 456 -4.25 1.61 -1.34
C GLY A 456 -4.78 0.20 -1.17
N ILE A 457 -3.95 -0.77 -0.84
CA ILE A 457 -4.42 -2.16 -0.66
C ILE A 457 -3.73 -2.85 0.50
N VAL A 458 -4.50 -3.63 1.26
CA VAL A 458 -3.98 -4.53 2.29
C VAL A 458 -3.56 -5.84 1.65
N LEU A 459 -2.26 -5.96 1.38
CA LEU A 459 -1.61 -7.18 0.93
C LEU A 459 -0.27 -7.37 1.66
N PRO A 460 0.22 -8.61 1.79
CA PRO A 460 1.61 -8.86 2.13
C PRO A 460 2.53 -8.15 1.13
N GLY A 461 3.32 -7.22 1.64
CA GLY A 461 4.12 -6.32 0.80
C GLY A 461 5.23 -5.64 1.58
N ARG A 462 5.98 -4.80 0.88
CA ARG A 462 7.00 -3.92 1.45
C ARG A 462 6.96 -2.58 0.71
N GLY A 463 7.47 -1.54 1.34
CA GLY A 463 7.56 -0.20 0.77
C GLY A 463 6.62 0.77 1.45
N SER A 464 6.29 1.85 0.76
CA SER A 464 5.45 2.92 1.25
C SER A 464 4.02 2.44 1.52
N SER A 465 3.46 2.92 2.63
CA SER A 465 2.11 2.56 3.06
C SER A 465 1.55 3.61 4.01
N LEU A 466 0.23 3.70 4.11
CA LEU A 466 -0.45 4.40 5.21
C LEU A 466 -1.16 3.40 6.13
N MET A 467 -1.26 3.75 7.41
CA MET A 467 -2.02 2.99 8.40
C MET A 467 -3.45 3.52 8.46
N HIS A 468 -4.44 2.62 8.46
CA HIS A 468 -5.84 2.96 8.69
C HIS A 468 -6.55 1.76 9.32
N GLY A 469 -7.29 1.98 10.41
CA GLY A 469 -8.00 0.90 11.11
C GLY A 469 -7.10 -0.25 11.57
N GLY A 470 -5.85 0.03 11.98
CA GLY A 470 -4.87 -1.00 12.38
C GLY A 470 -4.27 -1.80 11.22
N GLN A 471 -4.72 -1.57 9.98
CA GLN A 471 -4.21 -2.23 8.78
C GLN A 471 -3.27 -1.32 8.01
N ARG A 472 -2.33 -1.96 7.30
CA ARG A 472 -1.37 -1.28 6.45
C ARG A 472 -1.82 -1.35 4.99
N TYR A 473 -2.14 -0.19 4.43
CA TYR A 473 -2.47 -0.06 3.03
C TYR A 473 -1.23 0.36 2.27
N TYR A 474 -0.68 -0.55 1.48
CA TYR A 474 0.45 -0.26 0.62
C TYR A 474 -0.01 0.54 -0.60
N PHE A 475 0.81 1.50 -1.00
CA PHE A 475 0.59 2.24 -2.25
C PHE A 475 0.78 1.30 -3.44
N TYR A 476 -0.12 1.35 -4.40
CA TYR A 476 0.02 0.65 -5.66
C TYR A 476 -0.27 1.64 -6.79
N GLU A 477 0.81 2.12 -7.40
CA GLU A 477 0.78 3.06 -8.52
C GLU A 477 0.21 2.38 -9.78
N THR A 478 -0.69 3.06 -10.50
CA THR A 478 -1.48 2.48 -11.60
C THR A 478 -1.25 3.18 -12.94
N THR A 479 -0.52 4.29 -12.95
CA THR A 479 -0.37 5.16 -14.13
C THR A 479 0.56 4.62 -15.21
N SER A 480 1.49 3.73 -14.85
CA SER A 480 2.36 3.08 -15.83
C SER A 480 2.75 1.69 -15.38
N ARG A 481 3.34 0.94 -16.30
CA ARG A 481 3.81 -0.42 -16.08
C ARG A 481 5.04 -0.45 -15.18
N GLY A 482 5.20 -1.57 -14.49
CA GLY A 482 6.41 -1.89 -13.75
C GLY A 482 6.47 -1.29 -12.33
N PHE A 483 5.52 -0.44 -11.96
CA PHE A 483 5.41 0.01 -10.57
C PHE A 483 4.92 -1.12 -9.68
N ARG A 484 5.73 -1.49 -8.69
CA ARG A 484 5.43 -2.59 -7.76
C ARG A 484 4.69 -2.07 -6.54
N LEU A 485 4.02 -2.97 -5.82
CA LEU A 485 3.41 -2.69 -4.53
C LEU A 485 4.41 -2.01 -3.59
N GLY A 486 3.97 -0.94 -2.93
CA GLY A 486 4.73 -0.08 -2.04
C GLY A 486 5.71 0.88 -2.73
N TYR A 487 5.76 0.92 -4.06
CA TYR A 487 6.54 1.93 -4.78
C TYR A 487 5.80 3.28 -4.80
N ILE A 488 6.55 4.34 -4.52
CA ILE A 488 6.14 5.72 -4.76
C ILE A 488 7.30 6.45 -5.43
N HIS A 489 6.99 7.26 -6.46
CA HIS A 489 8.02 8.04 -7.10
C HIS A 489 8.64 9.02 -6.09
N PRO A 490 9.98 9.25 -6.08
CA PRO A 490 10.63 10.12 -5.10
C PRO A 490 10.05 11.55 -5.03
N GLN A 491 9.56 12.08 -6.16
CA GLN A 491 8.92 13.41 -6.20
C GLN A 491 7.58 13.45 -5.47
N ASN A 492 6.97 12.29 -5.23
CA ASN A 492 5.67 12.12 -4.59
C ASN A 492 5.80 11.47 -3.20
N ALA A 493 7.02 11.22 -2.71
CA ALA A 493 7.28 10.31 -1.58
C ALA A 493 6.96 10.88 -0.18
N ASP A 494 6.72 12.18 -0.04
CA ASP A 494 6.34 12.75 1.26
C ASP A 494 4.89 12.38 1.62
N LEU A 495 4.77 11.37 2.47
CA LEU A 495 3.51 10.75 2.90
C LEU A 495 2.58 11.71 3.64
N ARG A 496 3.06 12.86 4.14
CA ARG A 496 2.23 13.87 4.82
C ARG A 496 1.20 14.52 3.91
N TYR A 497 1.44 14.49 2.60
CA TYR A 497 0.54 15.01 1.58
C TYR A 497 -0.42 13.97 1.01
N TRP A 498 -0.37 12.74 1.53
CA TRP A 498 -1.26 11.67 1.12
C TRP A 498 -2.36 11.46 2.14
N ARG A 499 -3.51 11.04 1.64
CA ARG A 499 -4.70 10.76 2.41
C ARG A 499 -5.27 9.44 1.96
N LEU A 500 -5.63 8.62 2.94
CA LEU A 500 -6.30 7.36 2.69
C LEU A 500 -7.79 7.59 2.77
N LEU A 501 -8.47 7.44 1.64
CA LEU A 501 -9.90 7.54 1.53
C LEU A 501 -10.49 6.13 1.50
N LYS A 502 -11.08 5.74 2.63
CA LYS A 502 -11.97 4.59 2.65
C LYS A 502 -13.31 4.99 2.05
N LEU A 503 -13.67 4.33 0.96
CA LEU A 503 -14.93 4.56 0.28
C LEU A 503 -16.01 3.77 1.03
N ASP A 504 -16.99 4.48 1.56
CA ASP A 504 -18.16 3.86 2.18
C ASP A 504 -19.19 3.59 1.08
N ARG A 505 -19.33 2.33 0.68
CA ARG A 505 -20.28 1.86 -0.34
C ARG A 505 -21.66 1.51 0.19
N ASP A 506 -21.95 1.80 1.45
CA ASP A 506 -23.28 1.61 2.01
C ASP A 506 -23.89 2.92 2.50
N ASN A 507 -23.13 4.04 2.46
CA ASN A 507 -23.63 5.36 2.83
C ASN A 507 -24.72 5.89 1.86
N PRO A 508 -25.99 5.98 2.28
CA PRO A 508 -27.08 6.45 1.42
C PRO A 508 -27.13 7.97 1.29
N ASN A 509 -26.32 8.73 2.05
CA ASN A 509 -26.44 10.18 2.14
C ASN A 509 -25.86 10.96 0.94
N PHE A 510 -25.31 10.29 -0.08
CA PHE A 510 -24.83 10.99 -1.28
C PHE A 510 -25.98 11.62 -2.08
N ASP A 511 -27.16 11.02 -2.07
CA ASP A 511 -28.32 11.50 -2.84
C ASP A 511 -29.10 12.61 -2.09
N ASN A 512 -28.69 12.94 -0.86
CA ASN A 512 -29.35 13.97 -0.05
C ASN A 512 -28.51 15.26 -0.09
N PRO A 513 -28.88 16.27 -0.90
CA PRO A 513 -28.12 17.50 -0.97
C PRO A 513 -28.19 18.21 0.39
N SER A 514 -27.05 18.37 1.03
CA SER A 514 -26.89 19.26 2.18
C SER A 514 -27.42 20.68 1.82
N PRO A 515 -28.06 21.41 2.74
CA PRO A 515 -28.77 22.67 2.45
C PRO A 515 -27.90 23.84 1.97
N TRP A 516 -26.59 23.63 1.80
CA TRP A 516 -25.63 24.63 1.31
C TRP A 516 -25.73 24.92 -0.20
N ASN A 517 -26.62 24.26 -0.94
CA ASN A 517 -26.77 24.45 -2.39
C ASN A 517 -27.70 25.63 -2.79
N SER A 518 -27.95 26.59 -1.89
CA SER A 518 -28.90 27.70 -2.11
C SER A 518 -28.27 29.03 -2.52
N SER A 519 -27.07 29.03 -3.12
CA SER A 519 -26.51 30.28 -3.65
C SER A 519 -25.68 30.10 -4.92
N ARG A 520 -26.36 29.96 -6.07
CA ARG A 520 -25.86 30.52 -7.32
C ARG A 520 -26.57 31.84 -7.61
N PRO A 521 -25.85 32.94 -7.92
CA PRO A 521 -26.47 34.13 -8.47
C PRO A 521 -27.04 33.81 -9.85
N SER A 522 -28.30 34.16 -10.06
CA SER A 522 -28.93 34.19 -11.37
C SER A 522 -28.13 35.10 -12.31
N THR A 523 -27.42 34.53 -13.28
CA THR A 523 -26.96 35.29 -14.45
C THR A 523 -28.17 35.49 -15.36
N THR A 524 -28.89 36.58 -15.14
CA THR A 524 -29.77 37.15 -16.16
C THR A 524 -28.90 37.70 -17.28
N ALA A 525 -29.04 37.10 -18.47
CA ALA A 525 -28.59 37.66 -19.72
C ALA A 525 -29.24 39.03 -19.98
N SER A 526 -28.42 39.95 -20.47
CA SER A 526 -28.83 41.18 -21.16
C SER A 526 -28.57 41.02 -22.65
#